data_AF-A0A2W2CKB8-F1
#
_entry.id   AF-A0A2W2CKB8-F1
#
_cell.length_a   1.000
_cell.length_b   1.000
_cell.length_c   1.000
_cell.angle_alpha   90.00
_cell.angle_beta   90.00
_cell.angle_gamma   90.00
#
_symmetry.space_group_name_H-M   'P 1'
#
loop_
_entity.id
_entity.type
_entity.pdbx_description
1 polymer ?
#
loop_
_entity_poly.entity_id
_entity_poly.type
_entity_poly.pdbx_seq_one_letter_code
_entity_poly.pdbx_strand_id
1 'polypeptide(L)'
;MDIYEDERTVSRADLAAWLRQVASQLETGKVFYGAAGSIAVADQVHCELEIEQDGKDEFSIEIEFSWVNPKAAESAPEAEQADEAESAETDADEEAATSSAAA
;
A
#
# COMPACT_ATOMS: atom_id res chain seq x y z
N MET A 1 10.34 16.08 -8.84
CA MET A 1 11.46 16.71 -8.12
C MET A 1 12.03 15.63 -7.25
N ASP A 2 13.25 15.22 -7.54
CA ASP A 2 13.90 14.11 -6.84
C ASP A 2 14.48 14.59 -5.52
N ILE A 3 14.29 13.79 -4.47
CA ILE A 3 14.80 14.11 -3.14
C ILE A 3 16.28 13.74 -2.97
N TYR A 4 16.82 12.91 -3.88
CA TYR A 4 18.21 12.43 -3.91
C TYR A 4 18.51 11.71 -5.24
N GLU A 5 19.74 11.82 -5.76
CA GLU A 5 20.25 11.10 -6.94
C GLU A 5 21.74 10.71 -6.72
N ASP A 6 22.14 9.50 -7.11
CA ASP A 6 23.53 8.98 -7.05
C ASP A 6 23.80 8.07 -8.26
N GLU A 7 24.48 8.62 -9.27
CA GLU A 7 24.84 7.92 -10.51
C GLU A 7 26.34 7.60 -10.56
N ARG A 8 26.67 6.35 -10.90
CA ARG A 8 28.06 5.86 -10.95
C ARG A 8 28.21 4.63 -11.82
N THR A 9 29.37 4.49 -12.44
CA THR A 9 29.83 3.22 -13.02
C THR A 9 30.66 2.46 -11.98
N VAL A 10 30.23 1.26 -11.63
CA VAL A 10 30.88 0.41 -10.61
C VAL A 10 31.15 -0.99 -11.13
N SER A 11 31.99 -1.75 -10.44
CA SER A 11 32.17 -3.16 -10.76
C SER A 11 30.93 -3.98 -10.40
N ARG A 12 30.78 -5.17 -11.00
CA ARG A 12 29.73 -6.13 -10.63
C ARG A 12 29.75 -6.49 -9.14
N ALA A 13 30.93 -6.56 -8.53
CA ALA A 13 31.08 -6.90 -7.12
C ALA A 13 30.58 -5.77 -6.21
N ASP A 14 30.89 -4.52 -6.58
CA ASP A 14 30.45 -3.33 -5.84
C ASP A 14 28.93 -3.14 -5.98
N LEU A 15 28.37 -3.35 -7.18
CA LEU A 15 26.91 -3.34 -7.39
C LEU A 15 26.21 -4.37 -6.49
N ALA A 16 26.73 -5.60 -6.44
CA ALA A 16 26.17 -6.63 -5.57
C ALA A 16 26.30 -6.28 -4.08
N ALA A 17 27.39 -5.61 -3.66
CA ALA A 17 27.52 -5.12 -2.29
C ALA A 17 26.48 -4.03 -1.98
N TRP A 18 26.26 -3.11 -2.92
CA TRP A 18 25.27 -2.05 -2.78
C TRP A 18 23.83 -2.59 -2.71
N LEU A 19 23.46 -3.53 -3.58
CA LEU A 19 22.13 -4.17 -3.53
C LEU A 19 21.89 -4.92 -2.22
N ARG A 20 22.92 -5.59 -1.67
CA ARG A 20 22.81 -6.23 -0.34
C ARG A 20 22.60 -5.19 0.76
N GLN A 21 23.29 -4.04 0.69
CA GLN A 21 23.09 -2.96 1.64
C GLN A 21 21.65 -2.41 1.58
N VAL A 22 21.11 -2.19 0.37
CA VAL A 22 19.71 -1.78 0.19
C VAL A 22 18.77 -2.81 0.78
N ALA A 23 18.98 -4.11 0.50
CA ALA A 23 18.18 -5.19 1.07
C ALA A 23 18.21 -5.19 2.61
N SER A 24 19.40 -5.10 3.23
CA SER A 24 19.52 -5.01 4.68
C SER A 24 18.84 -3.78 5.28
N GLN A 25 18.76 -2.67 4.55
CA GLN A 25 18.02 -1.48 4.98
C GLN A 25 16.50 -1.70 4.89
N LEU A 26 16.02 -2.31 3.81
CA LEU A 26 14.61 -2.66 3.64
C LEU A 26 14.10 -3.59 4.75
N GLU A 27 14.92 -4.54 5.21
CA GLU A 27 14.60 -5.41 6.36
C GLU A 27 14.33 -4.62 7.65
N THR A 28 14.87 -3.41 7.79
CA THR A 28 14.63 -2.51 8.94
C THR A 28 13.42 -1.59 8.77
N GLY A 29 12.75 -1.62 7.61
CA GLY A 29 11.67 -0.69 7.25
C GLY A 29 12.16 0.73 6.95
N LYS A 30 13.45 0.92 6.69
CA LYS A 30 14.04 2.25 6.51
C LYS A 30 15.23 2.26 5.55
N VAL A 31 15.19 3.17 4.57
CA VAL A 31 16.29 3.37 3.60
C VAL A 31 16.97 4.71 3.86
N PHE A 32 18.30 4.72 3.83
CA PHE A 32 19.16 5.89 4.02
C PHE A 32 19.78 6.31 2.69
N TYR A 33 19.68 7.60 2.36
CA TYR A 33 20.25 8.18 1.14
C TYR A 33 21.37 9.16 1.50
N GLY A 34 22.50 8.59 1.93
CA GLY A 34 23.68 9.33 2.37
C GLY A 34 23.43 10.19 3.61
N ALA A 35 24.12 11.34 3.71
CA ALA A 35 23.92 12.29 4.80
C ALA A 35 22.63 13.13 4.66
N ALA A 36 21.93 13.02 3.52
CA ALA A 36 20.74 13.82 3.23
C ALA A 36 19.49 13.32 3.99
N GLY A 37 19.48 12.07 4.46
CA GLY A 37 18.45 11.59 5.37
C GLY A 37 18.06 10.13 5.15
N SER A 38 16.82 9.83 5.54
CA SER A 38 16.23 8.49 5.46
C SER A 38 14.72 8.58 5.25
N ILE A 39 14.17 7.63 4.51
CA ILE A 39 12.72 7.43 4.34
C ILE A 39 12.26 6.15 5.03
N ALA A 40 11.02 6.16 5.55
CA ALA A 40 10.36 4.96 6.04
C ALA A 40 9.72 4.19 4.88
N VAL A 41 9.86 2.88 4.90
CA VAL A 41 9.27 1.95 3.91
C VAL A 41 8.10 1.24 4.57
N ALA A 42 7.00 1.07 3.85
CA ALA A 42 5.83 0.34 4.35
C ALA A 42 6.12 -1.17 4.47
N ASP A 43 5.37 -1.87 5.32
CA ASP A 43 5.46 -3.33 5.47
C ASP A 43 5.14 -4.09 4.16
N GLN A 44 4.36 -3.46 3.28
CA GLN A 44 4.05 -3.94 1.94
C GLN A 44 4.31 -2.84 0.91
N VAL A 45 4.98 -3.21 -0.17
CA VAL A 45 5.29 -2.32 -1.30
C VAL A 45 4.85 -2.98 -2.60
N HIS A 46 4.50 -2.18 -3.60
CA HIS A 46 4.45 -2.64 -4.98
C HIS A 46 5.88 -2.73 -5.51
N CYS A 47 6.25 -3.82 -6.19
CA CYS A 47 7.61 -4.04 -6.67
C CYS A 47 7.60 -4.62 -8.09
N GLU A 48 8.42 -4.07 -8.97
CA GLU A 48 8.62 -4.49 -10.35
C GLU A 48 10.11 -4.71 -10.61
N LEU A 49 10.42 -5.73 -11.43
CA LEU A 49 11.76 -6.03 -11.91
C LEU A 49 11.67 -6.16 -13.43
N GLU A 50 12.38 -5.30 -14.13
CA GLU A 50 12.44 -5.28 -15.59
C GLU A 50 13.86 -5.61 -16.05
N ILE A 51 13.96 -6.36 -17.15
CA ILE A 51 15.21 -6.69 -17.81
C ILE A 51 14.99 -6.42 -19.28
N GLU A 52 15.74 -5.47 -19.82
CA GLU A 52 15.63 -5.08 -21.22
C GLU A 52 16.95 -5.27 -21.96
N GLN A 53 16.84 -5.38 -23.28
CA GLN A 53 17.97 -5.40 -24.19
C GLN A 53 17.73 -4.32 -25.25
N ASP A 54 18.61 -3.32 -25.29
CA ASP A 54 18.64 -2.35 -26.39
C ASP A 54 19.69 -2.78 -27.42
N GLY A 55 19.25 -2.95 -28.67
CA GLY A 55 20.08 -3.49 -29.73
C GLY A 55 20.61 -4.89 -29.41
N LYS A 56 21.90 -5.12 -29.70
CA LYS A 56 22.55 -6.44 -29.51
C LYS A 56 23.47 -6.50 -28.30
N ASP A 57 23.96 -5.35 -27.85
CA ASP A 57 25.13 -5.26 -26.96
C ASP A 57 24.86 -4.51 -25.66
N GLU A 58 23.64 -4.00 -25.46
CA GLU A 58 23.25 -3.25 -24.26
C GLU A 58 22.13 -3.96 -23.52
N PHE A 59 22.30 -4.10 -22.20
CA PHE A 59 21.31 -4.69 -21.30
C PHE A 59 21.10 -3.74 -20.13
N SER A 60 19.84 -3.54 -19.75
CA SER A 60 19.45 -2.83 -18.53
C SER A 60 18.69 -3.78 -17.61
N ILE A 61 18.85 -3.56 -16.31
CA ILE A 61 18.05 -4.20 -15.27
C ILE A 61 17.56 -3.10 -14.35
N GLU A 62 16.25 -2.98 -14.22
CA GLU A 62 15.61 -1.98 -13.37
C GLU A 62 14.82 -2.68 -12.27
N ILE A 63 14.98 -2.20 -11.04
CA ILE A 63 14.18 -2.63 -9.89
C ILE A 63 13.50 -1.39 -9.31
N GLU A 64 12.18 -1.34 -9.44
CA GLU A 64 11.36 -0.27 -8.89
C GLU A 64 10.48 -0.82 -7.79
N PHE A 65 10.35 -0.07 -6.70
CA PHE A 65 9.34 -0.34 -5.69
C PHE A 65 8.76 0.96 -5.16
N SER A 66 7.45 0.98 -4.99
CA SER A 66 6.69 2.18 -4.63
C SER A 66 5.66 1.88 -3.54
N TRP A 67 5.41 2.89 -2.72
CA TRP A 67 4.47 2.83 -1.60
C TRP A 67 3.98 4.23 -1.23
N VAL A 68 2.87 4.28 -0.51
CA VAL A 68 2.37 5.52 0.09
C VAL A 68 3.06 5.72 1.43
N ASN A 69 3.49 6.96 1.71
CA ASN A 69 4.12 7.31 2.99
C ASN A 69 3.21 6.92 4.18
N PRO A 70 3.63 5.98 5.05
CA PRO A 70 2.78 5.48 6.14
C PRO A 70 2.33 6.59 7.09
N LYS A 71 3.18 7.60 7.33
CA LYS A 71 2.86 8.74 8.21
C LYS A 71 1.79 9.66 7.64
N ALA A 72 1.58 9.64 6.32
CA ALA A 72 0.53 10.42 5.68
C ALA A 72 -0.85 9.75 5.84
N ALA A 73 -0.90 8.41 5.96
CA ALA A 73 -2.15 7.66 6.08
C ALA A 73 -2.83 7.83 7.47
N GLU A 74 -2.04 8.01 8.54
CA GLU A 74 -2.55 8.24 9.90
C GLU A 74 -3.20 9.63 10.10
N SER A 75 -3.05 10.54 9.13
CA SER A 75 -3.60 11.91 9.21
C SER A 75 -4.95 12.07 8.49
N ALA A 76 -5.56 10.99 7.99
CA ALA A 76 -6.91 11.02 7.44
C ALA A 76 -7.94 11.02 8.59
N PRO A 77 -8.90 11.96 8.64
CA PRO A 77 -9.91 11.99 9.70
C PRO A 77 -10.79 10.74 9.62
N GLU A 78 -10.98 10.07 10.76
CA GLU A 78 -12.01 9.05 10.95
C GLU A 78 -13.35 9.61 10.46
N ALA A 79 -13.91 9.02 9.40
CA ALA A 79 -15.29 9.25 9.04
C ALA A 79 -16.16 8.77 10.21
N GLU A 80 -16.89 9.70 10.81
CA GLU A 80 -17.88 9.45 11.86
C GLU A 80 -18.79 8.28 11.45
N GLN A 81 -18.68 7.16 12.17
CA GLN A 81 -19.72 6.14 12.17
C GLN A 81 -20.95 6.76 12.85
N ALA A 82 -21.93 7.16 12.04
CA ALA A 82 -23.27 7.46 12.52
C ALA A 82 -23.95 6.15 12.95
N ASP A 83 -23.82 5.87 14.24
CA ASP A 83 -24.69 4.98 14.99
C ASP A 83 -26.05 5.69 15.14
N GLU A 84 -27.08 5.19 14.46
CA GLU A 84 -28.46 5.55 14.79
C GLU A 84 -29.24 4.26 15.06
N ALA A 85 -29.26 3.93 16.35
CA ALA A 85 -30.07 2.91 16.97
C ALA A 85 -31.58 3.19 16.78
N GLU A 86 -32.26 2.17 16.27
CA GLU A 86 -33.53 1.61 16.74
C GLU A 86 -34.43 2.52 17.61
N SER A 87 -35.65 2.79 17.14
CA SER A 87 -36.75 3.24 17.99
C SER A 87 -38.06 2.55 17.62
N ALA A 88 -38.35 1.51 18.39
CA ALA A 88 -39.61 1.15 19.04
C ALA A 88 -40.89 0.96 18.22
N GLU A 89 -41.40 -0.28 18.33
CA GLU A 89 -42.74 -0.78 18.08
C GLU A 89 -43.86 -0.03 18.83
N THR A 90 -45.09 -0.09 18.30
CA THR A 90 -46.45 -0.13 18.93
C THR A 90 -47.47 0.19 17.81
N ASP A 91 -48.65 -0.39 17.60
CA ASP A 91 -49.61 -1.26 18.31
C ASP A 91 -50.44 -1.96 17.17
N ALA A 92 -50.67 -3.28 17.18
CA ALA A 92 -51.86 -3.97 17.73
C ALA A 92 -53.24 -3.53 17.16
N ASP A 93 -53.84 -4.42 16.34
CA ASP A 93 -55.30 -4.68 16.17
C ASP A 93 -55.40 -6.00 15.37
N GLU A 94 -55.38 -7.18 16.00
CA GLU A 94 -56.47 -7.93 16.68
C GLU A 94 -57.57 -8.48 15.75
N GLU A 95 -57.55 -9.83 15.60
CA GLU A 95 -58.67 -10.80 15.45
C GLU A 95 -59.75 -10.60 14.34
N ALA A 96 -60.46 -11.59 13.79
CA ALA A 96 -60.39 -13.04 13.72
C ALA A 96 -61.55 -13.52 12.80
N ALA A 97 -61.37 -14.72 12.24
CA ALA A 97 -62.40 -15.75 12.03
C ALA A 97 -63.58 -15.57 11.02
N THR A 98 -63.48 -16.40 9.96
CA THR A 98 -64.50 -17.34 9.44
C THR A 98 -65.86 -16.86 8.92
N SER A 99 -66.20 -17.23 7.67
CA SER A 99 -67.37 -18.08 7.34
C SER A 99 -67.59 -18.25 5.82
N SER A 100 -67.45 -19.50 5.36
CA SER A 100 -68.39 -20.29 4.54
C SER A 100 -68.82 -19.89 3.12
N ALA A 101 -68.99 -20.96 2.33
CA ALA A 101 -69.43 -21.16 0.97
C ALA A 101 -70.90 -20.79 0.61
N ALA A 102 -71.21 -21.02 -0.68
CA ALA A 102 -72.51 -21.06 -1.40
C ALA A 102 -72.81 -19.77 -2.21
N ALA A 103 -73.21 -19.79 -3.48
CA ALA A 103 -73.71 -20.85 -4.37
C ALA A 103 -73.42 -20.49 -5.84
#